data_AF-A0A1T4SSC5-F1
#
_entry.id   AF-A0A1T4SSC5-F1
#
_cell.length_a   1.000
_cell.length_b   1.000
_cell.length_c   1.000
_cell.angle_alpha   90.00
_cell.angle_beta   90.00
_cell.angle_gamma   90.00
#
_symmetry.space_group_name_H-M   'P 1'
#
loop_
_entity.id
_entity.type
_entity.pdbx_description
1 polymer ?
#
loop_
_entity_poly.entity_id
_entity_poly.type
_entity_poly.pdbx_seq_one_letter_code
_entity_poly.pdbx_strand_id
1 'polypeptide(L)'
;MIMRDRELVSALRSGDVSAARACGLLFDAHGARLYRRCRSMLGDHGAAVTALRDTFVVARAHIDQLGDPRRLAEWLSAIADTECERLRAAVEAADTPRWEEDQTVFPVASLRVRVLTGATAPELAAYHARVARRADRFDRAGFPLPPRCQRPVPPSSYLLPGLIIVACALALTALVVIEMAGLSSQPLTAWMTRPPHTAG
;
A
#
# COMPACT_ATOMS: atom_id res chain seq x y z
N MET A 1 9.80 -5.53 34.48
CA MET A 1 9.46 -4.12 34.21
C MET A 1 8.70 -4.07 32.90
N ILE A 2 7.42 -3.74 32.90
CA ILE A 2 6.62 -3.64 31.66
C ILE A 2 6.94 -2.29 31.03
N MET A 3 7.64 -2.30 29.89
CA MET A 3 7.90 -1.09 29.11
C MET A 3 6.60 -0.65 28.42
N ARG A 4 6.28 0.64 28.45
CA ARG A 4 5.03 1.14 27.86
C ARG A 4 5.16 1.30 26.35
N ASP A 5 4.05 1.18 25.63
CA ASP A 5 3.98 1.33 24.15
C ASP A 5 4.68 2.60 23.65
N ARG A 6 4.53 3.73 24.35
CA ARG A 6 5.20 4.99 24.01
C ARG A 6 6.72 4.90 24.06
N GLU A 7 7.26 4.26 25.10
CA GLU A 7 8.71 4.08 25.29
C GLU A 7 9.25 3.10 24.24
N LEU A 8 8.49 2.05 23.94
CA LEU A 8 8.81 1.10 22.88
C LEU A 8 8.91 1.77 21.51
N VAL A 9 7.91 2.59 21.15
CA VAL A 9 7.91 3.37 19.90
C VAL A 9 9.09 4.34 19.86
N SER A 10 9.35 5.06 20.95
CA SER A 10 10.48 5.99 21.02
C SER A 10 11.82 5.29 20.78
N ALA A 11 12.04 4.13 21.39
CA ALA A 11 13.25 3.33 21.21
C ALA A 11 13.38 2.81 19.76
N LEU A 12 12.28 2.37 19.16
CA LEU A 12 12.27 1.89 17.77
C LEU A 12 12.57 3.02 16.76
N ARG A 13 12.02 4.23 16.98
CA ARG A 13 12.21 5.39 16.11
C ARG A 13 13.60 5.99 16.17
N SER A 14 14.23 5.98 17.35
CA SER A 14 15.57 6.57 17.47
C SER A 14 16.60 5.79 16.67
N GLY A 15 16.35 4.50 16.38
CA GLY A 15 17.28 3.64 15.65
C GLY A 15 18.52 3.25 16.45
N ASP A 16 18.66 3.74 17.70
CA ASP A 16 19.82 3.51 18.56
C ASP A 16 19.92 2.06 19.04
N VAL A 17 18.78 1.35 19.06
CA VAL A 17 18.73 -0.05 19.44
C VAL A 17 18.95 -0.96 18.24
N SER A 18 19.78 -1.98 18.43
CA SER A 18 20.01 -3.00 17.40
C SER A 18 18.71 -3.67 16.97
N ALA A 19 18.70 -4.17 15.74
CA ALA A 19 17.62 -4.97 15.17
C ALA A 19 17.13 -6.09 16.11
N ALA A 20 18.07 -6.83 16.69
CA ALA A 20 17.81 -7.91 17.63
C ALA A 20 17.12 -7.43 18.91
N ARG A 21 17.60 -6.30 19.46
CA ARG A 21 17.03 -5.71 20.68
C ARG A 21 15.63 -5.16 20.42
N ALA A 22 15.43 -4.43 19.32
CA ALA A 22 14.13 -3.91 18.91
C ALA A 22 13.08 -5.03 18.79
N CYS A 23 13.40 -6.10 18.04
CA CYS A 23 12.50 -7.25 17.91
C CYS A 23 12.29 -7.98 19.23
N GLY A 24 13.31 -8.08 20.08
CA GLY A 24 13.21 -8.65 21.43
C GLY A 24 12.18 -7.90 22.28
N LEU A 25 12.25 -6.56 22.30
CA LEU A 25 11.31 -5.73 23.05
C LEU A 25 9.87 -5.86 22.53
N LEU A 26 9.67 -5.88 21.20
CA LEU A 26 8.36 -6.15 20.59
C LEU A 26 7.82 -7.54 20.95
N PHE A 27 8.68 -8.56 20.93
CA PHE A 27 8.31 -9.92 21.30
C PHE A 27 7.91 -10.01 22.78
N ASP A 28 8.72 -9.45 23.66
CA ASP A 28 8.50 -9.53 25.11
C ASP A 28 7.22 -8.76 25.51
N ALA A 29 6.87 -7.67 24.82
CA ALA A 29 5.65 -6.89 25.07
C ALA A 29 4.39 -7.45 24.39
N HIS A 30 4.46 -7.87 23.12
CA HIS A 30 3.28 -8.18 22.31
C HIS A 30 3.31 -9.58 21.66
N GLY A 31 4.45 -10.27 21.65
CA GLY A 31 4.68 -11.49 20.89
C GLY A 31 3.66 -12.60 21.19
N ALA A 32 3.34 -12.84 22.47
CA ALA A 32 2.38 -13.89 22.84
C ALA A 32 0.95 -13.58 22.34
N ARG A 33 0.52 -12.32 22.40
CA ARG A 33 -0.81 -11.89 21.94
C ARG A 33 -0.92 -11.99 20.42
N LEU A 34 0.09 -11.47 19.71
CA LEU A 34 0.15 -11.50 18.25
C LEU A 34 0.25 -12.93 17.73
N TYR A 35 1.08 -13.77 18.34
CA TYR A 35 1.19 -15.19 17.97
C TYR A 35 -0.16 -15.92 18.07
N ARG A 36 -0.90 -15.76 19.18
CA ARG A 36 -2.22 -16.38 19.35
C ARG A 36 -3.19 -15.93 18.26
N ARG A 37 -3.17 -14.63 17.91
CA ARG A 37 -3.98 -14.08 16.83
C ARG A 37 -3.62 -14.72 15.49
N CYS A 38 -2.34 -14.74 15.12
CA CYS A 38 -1.88 -15.38 13.89
C CYS A 38 -2.26 -16.87 13.84
N ARG A 39 -2.11 -17.60 14.95
CA ARG A 39 -2.51 -19.02 15.06
C ARG A 39 -4.00 -19.22 14.82
N SER A 40 -4.85 -18.37 15.42
CA SER A 40 -6.30 -18.45 15.21
C SER A 40 -6.70 -18.17 13.77
N MET A 41 -5.99 -17.26 13.07
CA MET A 41 -6.29 -16.93 11.68
C MET A 41 -5.81 -18.01 10.70
N LEU A 42 -4.64 -18.60 10.93
CA LEU A 42 -3.96 -19.44 9.95
C LEU A 42 -4.13 -20.94 10.19
N GLY A 43 -4.49 -21.39 11.39
CA GLY A 43 -4.64 -22.81 11.71
C GLY A 43 -3.32 -23.59 11.79
N ASP A 44 -2.25 -23.11 11.15
CA ASP A 44 -0.91 -23.72 11.14
C ASP A 44 0.13 -22.98 12.02
N HIS A 45 1.05 -23.72 12.65
CA HIS A 45 2.09 -23.16 13.53
C HIS A 45 3.18 -22.44 12.71
N GLY A 46 3.68 -23.07 11.64
CA GLY A 46 4.74 -22.51 10.80
C GLY A 46 4.31 -21.21 10.12
N ALA A 47 3.08 -21.18 9.60
CA ALA A 47 2.46 -20.01 9.02
C ALA A 47 2.31 -18.89 10.05
N ALA A 48 1.89 -19.19 11.28
CA ALA A 48 1.77 -18.18 12.34
C ALA A 48 3.13 -17.61 12.79
N VAL A 49 4.18 -18.44 12.90
CA VAL A 49 5.55 -17.97 13.16
C VAL A 49 6.01 -17.04 12.04
N THR A 50 5.73 -17.41 10.78
CA THR A 50 6.05 -16.61 9.59
C THR A 50 5.33 -15.26 9.61
N ALA A 51 4.02 -15.25 9.89
CA ALA A 51 3.23 -14.02 10.01
C ALA A 51 3.76 -13.11 11.11
N LEU A 52 4.09 -13.66 12.29
CA LEU A 52 4.62 -12.88 13.41
C LEU A 52 6.01 -12.31 13.11
N ARG A 53 6.89 -13.11 12.49
CA ARG A 53 8.19 -12.64 12.01
C ARG A 53 8.02 -11.45 11.07
N ASP A 54 7.17 -11.61 10.06
CA ASP A 54 6.96 -10.59 9.04
C ASP A 54 6.33 -9.33 9.65
N THR A 55 5.44 -9.49 10.63
CA THR A 55 4.89 -8.37 11.41
C THR A 55 5.98 -7.54 12.05
N PHE A 56 6.99 -8.15 12.68
CA PHE A 56 8.09 -7.40 13.31
C PHE A 56 9.03 -6.75 12.31
N VAL A 57 9.25 -7.38 11.15
CA VAL A 57 10.00 -6.78 10.05
C VAL A 57 9.28 -5.53 9.54
N VAL A 58 7.97 -5.62 9.25
CA VAL A 58 7.15 -4.49 8.80
C VAL A 58 7.09 -3.41 9.87
N ALA A 59 6.82 -3.78 11.13
CA ALA A 59 6.70 -2.83 12.23
C ALA A 59 7.97 -1.99 12.41
N ARG A 60 9.15 -2.62 12.34
CA ARG A 60 10.41 -1.87 12.43
C ARG A 60 10.67 -0.97 11.23
N ALA A 61 10.36 -1.44 10.03
CA ALA A 61 10.59 -0.66 8.82
C ALA A 61 9.67 0.57 8.73
N HIS A 62 8.48 0.52 9.36
CA HIS A 62 7.43 1.52 9.20
C HIS A 62 6.97 2.16 10.51
N ILE A 63 7.77 2.05 11.58
CA ILE A 63 7.39 2.59 12.91
C ILE A 63 7.15 4.12 12.89
N ASP A 64 7.77 4.83 11.95
CA ASP A 64 7.59 6.27 11.76
C ASP A 64 6.21 6.62 11.23
N GLN A 65 5.52 5.68 10.57
CA GLN A 65 4.15 5.90 10.08
C GLN A 65 3.12 5.96 11.21
N LEU A 66 3.39 5.32 12.36
CA LEU A 66 2.44 5.26 13.47
C LEU A 66 2.20 6.65 14.09
N GLY A 67 1.12 7.34 13.74
CA GLY A 67 0.90 8.71 14.24
C GLY A 67 0.82 8.83 15.77
N ASP A 68 0.04 7.94 16.42
CA ASP A 68 -0.10 7.90 17.89
C ASP A 68 0.61 6.69 18.50
N PRO A 69 1.71 6.90 19.26
CA PRO A 69 2.41 5.82 19.94
C PRO A 69 1.58 5.02 20.95
N ARG A 70 0.45 5.55 21.43
CA ARG A 70 -0.46 4.80 22.31
C ARG A 70 -1.22 3.70 21.59
N ARG A 71 -1.26 3.74 20.26
CA ARG A 71 -1.99 2.78 19.43
C ARG A 71 -1.11 1.65 18.90
N LEU A 72 0.07 1.44 19.50
CA LEU A 72 1.04 0.45 19.03
C LEU A 72 0.43 -0.95 19.01
N ALA A 73 -0.28 -1.34 20.07
CA ALA A 73 -0.90 -2.66 20.15
C ALA A 73 -1.93 -2.90 19.03
N GLU A 74 -2.79 -1.93 18.74
CA GLU A 74 -3.76 -2.00 17.64
C GLU A 74 -3.05 -2.01 16.29
N TRP A 75 -2.03 -1.18 16.12
CA TRP A 75 -1.27 -1.07 14.88
C TRP A 75 -0.53 -2.37 14.54
N LEU A 76 0.16 -2.97 15.51
CA LEU A 76 0.80 -4.29 15.35
C LEU A 76 -0.21 -5.39 15.03
N SER A 77 -1.41 -5.33 15.62
CA SER A 77 -2.47 -6.29 15.32
C SER A 77 -2.97 -6.15 13.88
N ALA A 78 -3.13 -4.91 13.39
CA ALA A 78 -3.53 -4.65 12.01
C ALA A 78 -2.46 -5.10 10.98
N ILE A 79 -1.18 -4.94 11.31
CA ILE A 79 -0.08 -5.48 10.49
C ILE A 79 -0.14 -7.01 10.48
N ALA A 80 -0.30 -7.63 11.64
CA ALA A 80 -0.41 -9.08 11.75
C ALA A 80 -1.59 -9.64 10.96
N ASP A 81 -2.74 -8.95 10.97
CA ASP A 81 -3.91 -9.33 10.17
C ASP A 81 -3.60 -9.30 8.68
N THR A 82 -2.99 -8.20 8.21
CA THR A 82 -2.56 -8.06 6.81
C THR A 82 -1.61 -9.19 6.39
N GLU A 83 -0.63 -9.52 7.24
CA GLU A 83 0.32 -10.60 6.95
C GLU A 83 -0.33 -12.00 6.99
N CYS A 84 -1.30 -12.23 7.88
CA CYS A 84 -2.07 -13.46 7.90
C CYS A 84 -2.95 -13.60 6.66
N GLU A 85 -3.65 -12.54 6.24
CA GLU A 85 -4.47 -12.54 5.02
C GLU A 85 -3.62 -12.81 3.78
N ARG A 86 -2.44 -12.19 3.70
CA ARG A 86 -1.50 -12.42 2.60
C ARG A 86 -1.02 -13.87 2.54
N LEU A 87 -0.66 -14.46 3.69
CA LEU A 87 -0.23 -15.86 3.74
C LEU A 87 -1.39 -16.81 3.38
N ARG A 88 -2.60 -16.53 3.86
CA ARG A 88 -3.78 -17.32 3.50
C ARG A 88 -4.02 -17.30 1.98
N ALA A 89 -4.00 -16.12 1.37
CA ALA A 89 -4.16 -15.97 -0.08
C ALA A 89 -3.04 -16.68 -0.87
N ALA A 90 -1.80 -16.69 -0.35
CA ALA A 90 -0.70 -17.41 -0.99
C ALA A 90 -0.87 -18.94 -0.91
N VAL A 91 -1.38 -19.46 0.21
CA VAL A 91 -1.70 -20.89 0.36
C VAL A 91 -2.85 -21.29 -0.56
N GLU A 92 -3.90 -20.47 -0.64
CA GLU A 92 -5.04 -20.69 -1.54
C GLU A 92 -4.62 -20.67 -3.02
N ALA A 93 -3.72 -19.75 -3.41
CA ALA A 93 -3.26 -19.63 -4.79
C ALA A 93 -2.27 -20.73 -5.22
N ALA A 94 -1.63 -21.43 -4.28
CA ALA A 94 -0.63 -22.45 -4.59
C ALA A 94 -1.24 -23.76 -5.14
N ASP A 95 -2.56 -23.94 -5.03
CA ASP A 95 -3.38 -25.06 -5.57
C ASP A 95 -2.69 -26.45 -5.51
N THR A 96 -1.89 -26.66 -4.46
CA THR A 96 -1.07 -27.85 -4.30
C THR A 96 -1.83 -28.80 -3.38
N PRO A 97 -2.15 -30.04 -3.79
CA PRO A 97 -2.66 -31.03 -2.86
C PRO A 97 -1.65 -31.16 -1.72
N ARG A 98 -2.13 -30.87 -0.51
CA ARG A 98 -1.38 -30.98 0.74
C ARG A 98 -1.15 -32.47 1.02
N TRP A 99 -0.27 -33.11 0.26
CA TRP A 99 0.35 -34.36 0.70
C TRP A 99 0.99 -34.05 2.05
N GLU A 100 0.70 -34.88 3.05
CA GLU A 100 1.02 -34.67 4.47
C GLU A 100 2.52 -34.43 4.69
N GLU A 101 2.95 -33.19 4.46
CA GLU A 101 4.25 -32.72 4.88
C GLU A 101 4.14 -32.49 6.37
N ASP A 102 4.55 -33.53 7.09
CA ASP A 102 4.81 -33.66 8.51
C ASP A 102 4.58 -32.35 9.27
N GLN A 103 3.41 -32.28 9.91
CA GLN A 103 3.12 -31.29 10.95
C GLN A 103 4.04 -31.56 12.14
N THR A 104 5.33 -31.31 11.95
CA THR A 104 6.34 -31.37 12.99
C THR A 104 5.88 -30.40 14.07
N VAL A 105 5.37 -30.98 15.15
CA VAL A 105 4.95 -30.25 16.34
C VAL A 105 6.21 -29.64 16.94
N PHE A 106 6.57 -28.44 16.49
CA PHE A 106 7.69 -27.73 17.06
C PHE A 106 7.33 -27.28 18.48
N PRO A 107 8.19 -27.52 19.49
CA PRO A 107 7.97 -27.01 20.83
C PRO A 107 7.83 -25.48 20.82
N VAL A 108 6.73 -24.97 21.39
CA VAL A 108 6.43 -23.52 21.51
C VAL A 108 7.56 -22.76 22.25
N ALA A 109 8.36 -23.46 23.06
CA ALA A 109 9.55 -22.92 23.71
C ALA A 109 10.60 -22.35 22.74
N SER A 110 10.58 -22.76 21.46
CA SER A 110 11.44 -22.22 20.40
C SER A 110 10.88 -20.98 19.69
N LEU A 111 9.66 -20.52 20.04
CA LEU A 111 8.96 -19.45 19.32
C LEU A 111 9.77 -18.15 19.30
N ARG A 112 10.26 -17.71 20.46
CA ARG A 112 11.06 -16.48 20.56
C ARG A 112 12.31 -16.56 19.71
N VAL A 113 13.06 -17.66 19.81
CA VAL A 113 14.28 -17.88 19.03
C VAL A 113 13.96 -17.85 17.54
N ARG A 114 12.97 -18.62 17.07
CA ARG A 114 12.63 -18.70 15.64
C ARG A 114 12.16 -17.36 15.06
N VAL A 115 11.29 -16.65 15.78
CA VAL A 115 10.79 -15.34 15.35
C VAL A 115 11.93 -14.34 15.29
N LEU A 116 12.75 -14.27 16.34
CA LEU A 116 13.85 -13.30 16.39
C LEU A 116 14.94 -13.62 15.35
N THR A 117 15.42 -14.86 15.27
CA THR A 117 16.38 -15.27 14.23
C THR A 117 15.85 -14.91 12.85
N GLY A 118 14.59 -15.27 12.54
CA GLY A 118 14.01 -14.95 11.25
C GLY A 118 13.85 -13.44 10.98
N ALA A 119 13.59 -12.63 12.01
CA ALA A 119 13.34 -11.19 11.86
C ALA A 119 14.62 -10.34 11.92
N THR A 120 15.75 -10.89 12.38
CA THR A 120 16.95 -10.10 12.71
C THR A 120 18.24 -10.63 12.11
N ALA A 121 18.25 -11.85 11.59
CA ALA A 121 19.40 -12.45 10.91
C ALA A 121 19.87 -11.59 9.72
N PRO A 122 21.14 -11.15 9.67
CA PRO A 122 21.65 -10.30 8.60
C PRO A 122 21.62 -11.00 7.23
N GLU A 123 21.80 -12.32 7.19
CA GLU A 123 21.66 -13.13 5.97
C GLU A 123 20.26 -13.07 5.34
N LEU A 124 19.25 -12.64 6.10
CA LEU A 124 17.88 -12.44 5.63
C LEU A 124 17.58 -10.99 5.25
N ALA A 125 18.57 -10.08 5.16
CA ALA A 125 18.33 -8.67 4.87
C ALA A 125 17.56 -8.44 3.55
N ALA A 126 17.87 -9.19 2.49
CA ALA A 126 17.13 -9.12 1.23
C ALA A 126 15.68 -9.57 1.36
N TYR A 127 15.42 -10.56 2.22
CA TYR A 127 14.08 -11.00 2.58
C TYR A 127 13.34 -9.90 3.37
N HIS A 128 13.98 -9.34 4.39
CA HIS A 128 13.40 -8.25 5.20
C HIS A 128 13.05 -7.04 4.35
N ALA A 129 13.94 -6.63 3.44
CA ALA A 129 13.68 -5.53 2.53
C ALA A 129 12.47 -5.80 1.61
N ARG A 130 12.28 -7.05 1.16
CA ARG A 130 11.11 -7.44 0.36
C ARG A 130 9.81 -7.38 1.17
N VAL A 131 9.85 -7.88 2.41
CA VAL A 131 8.71 -7.83 3.35
C VAL A 131 8.35 -6.38 3.69
N ALA A 132 9.35 -5.53 3.96
CA ALA A 132 9.14 -4.12 4.22
C ALA A 132 8.53 -3.39 3.02
N ARG A 133 9.06 -3.62 1.79
CA ARG A 133 8.55 -2.96 0.58
C ARG A 133 7.13 -3.36 0.20
N ARG A 134 6.71 -4.60 0.44
CA ARG A 134 5.33 -5.02 0.12
C ARG A 134 4.28 -4.43 1.07
N ALA A 135 4.71 -3.97 2.24
CA ALA A 135 3.86 -3.36 3.25
C ALA A 135 4.02 -1.83 3.23
N ASP A 136 3.91 -1.22 2.05
CA ASP A 136 4.16 0.22 1.83
C ASP A 136 2.89 1.10 1.92
N ARG A 137 1.70 0.49 1.99
CA ARG A 137 0.43 1.22 1.97
C ARG A 137 -0.18 1.36 3.36
N PHE A 138 -0.11 2.58 3.88
CA PHE A 138 -0.74 2.98 5.15
C PHE A 138 -1.77 4.09 4.93
N ASP A 139 -2.79 4.14 5.78
CA ASP A 139 -3.74 5.24 5.83
C ASP A 139 -3.13 6.50 6.48
N ARG A 140 -3.89 7.59 6.57
CA ARG A 140 -3.43 8.84 7.19
C ARG A 140 -3.08 8.72 8.67
N ALA A 141 -3.63 7.73 9.38
CA ALA A 141 -3.31 7.46 10.77
C ALA A 141 -2.09 6.53 10.93
N GLY A 142 -1.52 6.06 9.81
CA GLY A 142 -0.41 5.14 9.77
C GLY A 142 -0.81 3.68 9.86
N PHE A 143 -2.09 3.31 9.72
CA PHE A 143 -2.54 1.92 9.79
C PHE A 143 -2.43 1.23 8.43
N PRO A 144 -2.02 -0.05 8.36
CA PRO A 144 -1.87 -0.74 7.10
C PRO A 144 -3.23 -0.83 6.39
N LEU A 145 -3.24 -0.55 5.09
CA LEU A 145 -4.44 -0.69 4.27
C LEU A 145 -4.69 -2.17 3.98
N PRO A 146 -5.95 -2.65 4.02
CA PRO A 146 -6.25 -4.05 3.78
C PRO A 146 -5.87 -4.48 2.35
N PRO A 147 -5.50 -5.75 2.13
CA PRO A 147 -5.09 -6.27 0.82
C PRO A 147 -6.14 -6.09 -0.28
N ARG A 148 -7.43 -5.96 0.05
CA ARG A 148 -8.50 -5.65 -0.92
C ARG A 148 -8.34 -4.27 -1.58
N CYS A 149 -7.74 -3.31 -0.89
CA CYS A 149 -7.38 -2.00 -1.43
C CYS A 149 -5.98 -1.99 -2.09
N GLN A 150 -5.26 -3.11 -2.06
CA GLN A 150 -3.91 -3.27 -2.64
C GLN A 150 -3.95 -3.85 -4.05
N ARG A 151 -5.12 -4.15 -4.63
CA ARG A 151 -5.21 -4.53 -6.06
C ARG A 151 -4.66 -3.38 -6.91
N PRO A 152 -3.76 -3.66 -7.87
CA PRO A 152 -3.40 -2.68 -8.88
C PRO A 152 -4.68 -2.22 -9.58
N VAL A 153 -4.87 -0.91 -9.70
CA VAL A 153 -5.86 -0.37 -10.63
C VAL A 153 -5.44 -0.86 -12.02
N PRO A 154 -6.30 -1.54 -12.81
CA PRO A 154 -5.92 -1.97 -14.14
C PRO A 154 -5.53 -0.73 -14.96
N PRO A 155 -4.44 -0.80 -15.76
CA PRO A 155 -3.90 0.34 -16.49
C PRO A 155 -4.86 0.94 -17.54
N SER A 156 -6.02 0.32 -17.78
CA SER A 156 -7.01 0.73 -18.78
C SER A 156 -7.76 2.03 -18.46
N SER A 157 -7.61 2.60 -17.26
CA SER A 157 -8.44 3.73 -16.79
C SER A 157 -7.86 5.11 -17.11
N TYR A 158 -6.67 5.20 -17.72
CA TYR A 158 -5.98 6.47 -18.01
C TYR A 158 -6.24 7.04 -19.41
N LEU A 159 -6.98 6.33 -20.29
CA LEU A 159 -7.28 6.80 -21.65
C LEU A 159 -8.47 7.77 -21.73
N LEU A 160 -9.36 7.78 -20.72
CA LEU A 160 -10.54 8.64 -20.70
C LEU A 160 -10.21 10.15 -20.64
N PRO A 161 -9.29 10.65 -19.78
CA PRO A 161 -8.97 12.08 -19.75
C PRO A 161 -8.21 12.55 -21.00
N GLY A 162 -7.36 11.70 -21.58
CA GLY A 162 -6.63 12.04 -22.82
C GLY A 162 -7.56 12.23 -24.02
N LEU A 163 -8.60 11.40 -24.13
CA LEU A 163 -9.58 11.48 -25.21
C LEU A 163 -10.45 12.75 -25.10
N ILE A 164 -10.79 13.18 -23.88
CA ILE A 164 -11.49 14.45 -23.62
C ILE A 164 -10.63 15.65 -24.03
N ILE A 165 -9.34 15.65 -23.70
CA ILE A 165 -8.41 16.74 -24.07
C ILE A 165 -8.29 16.86 -25.59
N VAL A 166 -8.12 15.74 -26.30
CA VAL A 166 -8.03 15.71 -27.76
C VAL A 166 -9.34 16.16 -28.41
N ALA A 167 -10.49 15.72 -27.90
CA ALA A 167 -11.80 16.15 -28.39
C ALA A 167 -12.02 17.66 -28.19
N CYS A 168 -11.66 18.21 -27.02
CA CYS A 168 -11.72 19.64 -26.76
C CYS A 168 -10.80 20.44 -27.68
N ALA A 169 -9.57 19.97 -27.91
CA ALA A 169 -8.64 20.63 -28.83
C ALA A 169 -9.19 20.66 -30.26
N LEU A 170 -9.72 19.53 -30.75
CA LEU A 170 -10.35 19.44 -32.08
C LEU A 170 -11.58 20.36 -32.20
N ALA A 171 -12.46 20.38 -31.19
CA ALA A 171 -13.63 21.24 -31.17
C ALA A 171 -13.26 22.73 -31.20
N LEU A 172 -12.25 23.14 -30.43
CA LEU A 172 -11.75 24.52 -30.44
C LEU A 172 -11.13 24.89 -31.79
N THR A 173 -10.34 24.00 -32.40
CA THR A 173 -9.79 24.25 -33.74
C THR A 173 -10.89 24.38 -34.80
N ALA A 174 -11.94 23.54 -34.74
CA ALA A 174 -13.06 23.63 -35.65
C ALA A 174 -13.85 24.93 -35.48
N LEU A 175 -14.06 25.38 -34.23
CA LEU A 175 -14.74 26.64 -33.92
C LEU A 175 -13.98 27.84 -34.50
N VAL A 176 -12.66 27.89 -34.36
CA VAL A 176 -11.81 28.94 -34.94
C VAL A 176 -11.89 28.95 -36.47
N VAL A 177 -11.90 27.78 -37.11
CA VAL A 177 -12.02 27.68 -38.57
C VAL A 177 -13.38 28.17 -39.06
N ILE A 178 -14.47 27.88 -38.33
CA ILE A 178 -15.83 28.34 -38.67
C ILE A 178 -15.92 29.87 -38.56
N GLU A 179 -15.39 30.47 -37.49
CA GLU A 179 -15.34 31.93 -37.31
C GLU A 179 -14.52 32.60 -38.42
N MET A 180 -13.36 32.04 -38.77
CA MET A 180 -12.52 32.56 -39.86
C MET A 180 -13.19 32.45 -41.23
N ALA A 181 -14.00 31.41 -41.46
CA ALA A 181 -14.80 31.26 -42.69
C ALA A 181 -16.05 32.19 -42.71
N GLY A 182 -16.60 32.51 -41.54
CA GLY A 182 -17.69 33.49 -41.39
C GLY A 182 -17.23 34.93 -41.61
N LEU A 183 -15.98 35.25 -41.24
CA LEU A 183 -15.39 36.58 -41.45
C LEU A 183 -14.94 36.83 -42.90
N SER A 184 -14.58 35.77 -43.65
CA SER A 184 -14.19 35.88 -45.07
C SER A 184 -15.38 36.06 -46.02
N SER A 185 -16.60 35.82 -45.52
CA SER A 185 -17.84 35.88 -46.30
C SER A 185 -18.62 37.19 -46.13
N GLN A 186 -17.95 38.31 -45.85
CA GLN A 186 -18.49 39.64 -46.15
C GLN A 186 -18.36 39.89 -47.66
N PRO A 187 -19.39 39.68 -48.50
CA PRO A 187 -19.32 40.08 -49.90
C PRO A 187 -19.17 41.60 -49.96
N LEU A 188 -18.13 42.05 -50.67
CA LEU A 188 -17.87 43.44 -51.04
C LEU A 188 -18.93 44.00 -52.01
N THR A 189 -20.22 43.77 -51.76
CA THR A 189 -21.34 44.24 -52.59
C THR A 189 -22.07 45.45 -52.01
N ALA A 190 -21.64 45.98 -50.86
CA ALA A 190 -22.27 47.12 -50.20
C ALA A 190 -22.04 48.49 -50.89
N TRP A 191 -21.27 48.58 -51.99
CA TRP A 191 -20.99 49.86 -52.68
C TRP A 191 -21.65 50.04 -54.05
N MET A 192 -22.42 49.06 -54.54
CA MET A 192 -23.10 49.14 -55.84
C MET A 192 -24.62 49.40 -55.74
N THR A 193 -25.05 50.47 -55.08
CA THR A 193 -26.34 51.11 -55.40
C THR A 193 -26.27 52.60 -55.11
N ARG A 194 -25.79 53.39 -56.09
CA ARG A 194 -26.02 54.84 -56.14
C ARG A 194 -27.11 55.07 -57.20
N PRO A 195 -28.32 55.53 -56.83
CA PRO A 195 -29.37 55.78 -57.81
C PRO A 195 -29.00 57.00 -58.69
N PRO A 196 -29.42 57.05 -59.96
CA PRO A 196 -29.17 58.19 -60.82
C PRO A 196 -30.01 59.40 -60.37
N HIS A 197 -29.35 60.54 -60.19
CA HIS A 197 -30.03 61.83 -60.03
C HIS A 197 -30.72 62.22 -61.34
N THR A 198 -32.05 62.32 -61.30
CA THR A 198 -32.89 63.01 -62.28
C THR A 198 -33.05 64.48 -61.88
N ALA A 199 -32.63 65.40 -62.75
CA ALA A 199 -33.06 66.80 -62.90
C ALA A 199 -32.03 67.48 -63.82
N GLY A 200 -32.34 68.26 -64.85
CA GLY A 200 -33.56 68.81 -65.41
C GLY A 200 -33.11 69.68 -66.60
#